data_AF-A0AAP0M805-F1
#
_entry.id   AF-A0AAP0M805-F1
#
_cell.length_a   1.000
_cell.length_b   1.000
_cell.length_c   1.000
_cell.angle_alpha   90.00
_cell.angle_beta   90.00
_cell.angle_gamma   90.00
#
_symmetry.space_group_name_H-M   'P 1'
#
loop_
_entity.id
_entity.type
_entity.pdbx_description
1 polymer ?
#
loop_
_entity_poly.entity_id
_entity_poly.type
_entity_poly.pdbx_seq_one_letter_code
_entity_poly.pdbx_strand_id
1 'polypeptide(L)'
;MRSVGDHINELPDDILVNILSRLTMKEAVRTSIISSRWRYLWRGFSGCLNFDDPFTMANSKWPHLNLKSGPINVERHKFVNWVNQVLSSLEGHCTEELRICFDVFSNHDIDNWIKFASERRVRRLELDFSRVVYNLRFVGQYTFPSHLDFYSSFRHLTDLSLTTVGITGEVLEHLLCYCCPVLEVLNVAESSSLTSLKVSGPSLKLKHLKLNKLDNLKDLQLHAPNLLSFEYSGPILPFSFRNVPNLVDASFWGCFSAYIAKNLCQHSIFLVQLHTLKLDTCHLLIGDSEYRAGRYLHDIPEMCNLKHLEIIGTPKVNDLLFCIALLEAAPSLYKFSLKLVSQYDYESYESVKTIKDQPYLSFTELRSIRVVELLGFVGHTADFELVMYLIFRVKLLEKIIIDPCPTWRVGTPAELIWRETAEYQSARRRAFELAAKFPLWEFVIP
;
A
#
# COMPACT_ATOMS: atom_id res chain seq x y z
N MET A 1 57.37 1.76 -6.11
CA MET A 1 56.09 1.05 -6.36
C MET A 1 55.11 2.07 -6.93
N ARG A 2 54.75 1.95 -8.21
CA ARG A 2 53.71 2.78 -8.84
C ARG A 2 52.37 2.38 -8.25
N SER A 3 51.60 3.32 -7.68
CA SER A 3 50.23 3.02 -7.26
C SER A 3 49.44 2.60 -8.48
N VAL A 4 48.70 1.50 -8.39
CA VAL A 4 47.69 1.11 -9.38
C VAL A 4 46.79 2.34 -9.57
N GLY A 5 46.77 2.88 -10.78
CA GLY A 5 46.17 4.17 -11.08
C GLY A 5 44.69 4.20 -10.69
N ASP A 6 44.28 5.27 -10.03
CA ASP A 6 42.88 5.51 -9.68
C ASP A 6 42.10 5.94 -10.94
N HIS A 7 41.81 4.95 -11.79
CA HIS A 7 41.20 5.12 -13.12
C HIS A 7 39.81 5.79 -13.07
N ILE A 8 39.16 5.84 -11.92
CA ILE A 8 37.86 6.52 -11.78
C ILE A 8 38.02 8.04 -11.97
N ASN A 9 39.15 8.62 -11.55
CA ASN A 9 39.44 10.04 -11.75
C ASN A 9 39.80 10.36 -13.21
N GLU A 10 39.94 9.36 -14.09
CA GLU A 10 40.18 9.57 -15.53
C GLU A 10 38.85 9.66 -16.30
N LEU A 11 37.73 9.26 -15.70
CA LEU A 11 36.41 9.33 -16.33
C LEU A 11 35.92 10.78 -16.48
N PRO A 12 35.15 11.13 -17.52
CA PRO A 12 34.48 12.43 -17.64
C PRO A 12 33.47 12.68 -16.51
N ASP A 13 33.25 13.95 -16.16
CA ASP A 13 32.31 14.34 -15.09
C ASP A 13 30.90 13.79 -15.32
N ASP A 14 30.44 13.75 -16.57
CA ASP A 14 29.13 13.24 -16.96
C ASP A 14 28.95 11.76 -16.57
N ILE A 15 30.02 10.97 -16.73
CA ILE A 15 30.05 9.56 -16.35
C ILE A 15 30.08 9.42 -14.82
N LEU A 16 30.86 10.25 -14.14
CA LEU A 16 30.90 10.27 -12.68
C LEU A 16 29.54 10.67 -12.09
N VAL A 17 28.88 11.67 -12.64
CA VAL A 17 27.52 12.08 -12.25
C VAL A 17 26.52 10.95 -12.51
N ASN A 18 26.64 10.23 -13.63
CA ASN A 18 25.80 9.06 -13.89
C ASN A 18 26.00 7.97 -12.82
N ILE A 19 27.27 7.69 -12.45
CA ILE A 19 27.60 6.74 -11.37
C ILE A 19 27.00 7.22 -10.05
N LEU A 20 27.17 8.50 -9.69
CA LEU A 20 26.60 9.08 -8.48
C LEU A 20 25.06 8.97 -8.46
N SER A 21 24.41 9.11 -9.61
CA SER A 21 22.95 9.02 -9.74
C SER A 21 22.39 7.60 -9.54
N ARG A 22 23.26 6.58 -9.45
CA ARG A 22 22.90 5.21 -9.04
C ARG A 22 23.00 5.01 -7.52
N LEU A 23 23.58 5.96 -6.78
CA LEU A 23 23.67 5.94 -5.33
C LEU A 23 22.49 6.67 -4.70
N THR A 24 22.33 6.54 -3.38
CA THR A 24 21.44 7.44 -2.64
C THR A 24 22.00 8.87 -2.65
N MET A 25 21.13 9.87 -2.56
CA MET A 25 21.55 11.28 -2.48
C MET A 25 22.56 11.52 -1.34
N LYS A 26 22.38 10.87 -0.18
CA LYS A 26 23.31 10.97 0.96
C LYS A 26 24.69 10.40 0.64
N GLU A 27 24.76 9.27 -0.05
CA GLU A 27 26.03 8.67 -0.49
C GLU A 27 26.70 9.53 -1.57
N ALA A 28 25.92 10.03 -2.53
CA ALA A 28 26.44 10.91 -3.57
C ALA A 28 27.06 12.17 -2.97
N VAL A 29 26.39 12.83 -2.02
CA VAL A 29 26.94 14.00 -1.30
C VAL A 29 28.18 13.63 -0.50
N ARG A 30 28.25 12.45 0.13
CA ARG A 30 29.44 12.01 0.89
C ARG A 30 30.68 11.92 0.01
N THR A 31 30.55 11.64 -1.28
CA THR A 31 31.70 11.63 -2.20
C THR A 31 32.39 13.00 -2.32
N SER A 32 31.74 14.09 -1.91
CA SER A 32 32.30 15.45 -1.91
C SER A 32 33.59 15.62 -1.08
N ILE A 33 33.88 14.70 -0.16
CA ILE A 33 35.09 14.74 0.66
C ILE A 33 36.29 14.03 0.02
N ILE A 34 36.08 13.28 -1.07
CA ILE A 34 37.13 12.46 -1.71
C ILE A 34 38.23 13.35 -2.29
N SER A 35 37.87 14.41 -3.02
CA SER A 35 38.81 15.39 -3.55
C SER A 35 38.11 16.70 -3.95
N SER A 36 38.89 17.72 -4.35
CA SER A 36 38.37 19.00 -4.82
C SER A 36 37.46 18.86 -6.04
N ARG A 37 37.73 17.90 -6.93
CA ARG A 37 36.87 17.62 -8.10
C ARG A 37 35.53 17.05 -7.66
N TRP A 38 35.54 16.03 -6.80
CA TRP A 38 34.33 15.36 -6.35
C TRP A 38 33.44 16.23 -5.46
N ARG A 39 34.00 17.28 -4.85
CA ARG A 39 33.29 18.25 -4.01
C ARG A 39 32.00 18.78 -4.63
N TYR A 40 31.99 18.99 -5.95
CA TYR A 40 30.87 19.61 -6.66
C TYR A 40 30.13 18.68 -7.63
N LEU A 41 30.64 17.47 -7.89
CA LEU A 41 30.00 16.54 -8.86
C LEU A 41 28.57 16.17 -8.49
N TRP A 42 28.26 16.04 -7.19
CA TRP A 42 26.92 15.72 -6.73
C TRP A 42 25.88 16.81 -7.09
N ARG A 43 26.30 18.04 -7.44
CA ARG A 43 25.36 19.07 -7.91
C ARG A 43 24.71 18.68 -9.24
N GLY A 44 25.36 17.84 -10.05
CA GLY A 44 24.79 17.27 -11.27
C GLY A 44 23.84 16.09 -11.02
N PHE A 45 23.62 15.68 -9.76
CA PHE A 45 22.85 14.48 -9.42
C PHE A 45 21.45 14.48 -10.02
N SER A 46 21.13 13.39 -10.72
CA SER A 46 19.84 13.20 -11.40
C SER A 46 19.08 11.97 -10.89
N GLY A 47 19.53 11.35 -9.79
CA GLY A 47 18.90 10.18 -9.19
C GLY A 47 17.66 10.52 -8.34
N CYS A 48 17.36 9.67 -7.36
CA CYS A 48 16.23 9.86 -6.45
C CYS A 48 16.56 10.84 -5.33
N LEU A 49 15.84 11.97 -5.29
CA LEU A 49 15.88 12.91 -4.17
C LEU A 49 14.82 12.51 -3.14
N ASN A 50 15.25 11.79 -2.10
CA ASN A 50 14.38 11.39 -1.00
C ASN A 50 14.61 12.29 0.22
N PHE A 51 13.60 13.11 0.52
CA PHE A 51 13.50 13.93 1.72
C PHE A 51 12.45 13.32 2.65
N ASP A 52 12.90 12.42 3.51
CA ASP A 52 12.14 11.91 4.63
C ASP A 52 12.84 12.20 5.96
N ASP A 53 12.06 12.35 7.01
CA ASP A 53 12.57 12.34 8.38
C ASP A 53 11.85 11.24 9.18
N PRO A 54 12.28 9.98 9.01
CA PRO A 54 11.66 8.85 9.67
C PRO A 54 11.79 8.93 11.20
N PHE A 55 12.79 9.62 11.75
CA PHE A 55 12.97 9.76 13.20
C PHE A 55 11.90 10.69 13.78
N THR A 56 11.73 11.89 13.22
CA THR A 56 10.68 12.80 13.69
C THR A 56 9.26 12.23 13.44
N MET A 57 9.05 11.53 12.32
CA MET A 57 7.80 10.82 12.07
C MET A 57 7.57 9.65 13.05
N ALA A 58 8.61 8.89 13.40
CA ALA A 58 8.53 7.81 14.38
C ALA A 58 8.22 8.37 15.79
N ASN A 59 8.84 9.47 16.20
CA ASN A 59 8.56 10.11 17.50
C ASN A 59 7.10 10.55 17.61
N SER A 60 6.56 11.12 16.52
CA SER A 60 5.19 11.62 16.49
C SER A 60 4.17 10.47 16.52
N LYS A 61 4.50 9.37 15.84
CA LYS A 61 3.70 8.12 15.87
C LYS A 61 3.84 7.35 17.20
N TRP A 62 5.01 7.38 17.85
CA TRP A 62 5.41 6.55 19.00
C TRP A 62 6.07 7.39 20.11
N PRO A 63 5.33 8.33 20.74
CA PRO A 63 5.92 9.28 21.68
C PRO A 63 6.52 8.63 22.94
N HIS A 64 6.10 7.41 23.26
CA HIS A 64 6.63 6.60 24.36
C HIS A 64 8.06 6.08 24.11
N LEU A 65 8.57 6.14 22.86
CA LEU A 65 9.94 5.71 22.55
C LEU A 65 11.01 6.72 23.01
N ASN A 66 10.63 7.91 23.52
CA ASN A 66 11.55 8.94 24.06
C ASN A 66 12.75 9.26 23.15
N LEU A 67 12.55 9.12 21.85
CA LEU A 67 13.54 9.48 20.84
C LEU A 67 13.72 11.01 20.91
N LYS A 68 14.97 11.48 21.02
CA LYS A 68 15.29 12.90 21.20
C LYS A 68 14.85 13.71 19.97
N SER A 69 13.78 14.50 20.06
CA SER A 69 13.45 15.53 19.07
C SER A 69 13.17 16.88 19.75
N GLY A 70 13.57 17.97 19.10
CA GLY A 70 13.17 19.32 19.49
C GLY A 70 11.67 19.56 19.28
N PRO A 71 11.16 20.76 19.59
CA PRO A 71 9.77 21.12 19.29
C PRO A 71 9.45 20.93 17.80
N ILE A 72 8.30 20.33 17.47
CA ILE A 72 7.93 19.94 16.09
C ILE A 72 8.08 21.09 15.07
N ASN A 73 7.73 22.32 15.46
CA ASN A 73 7.84 23.49 14.58
C ASN A 73 9.29 23.84 14.21
N VAL A 74 10.23 23.60 15.12
CA VAL A 74 11.66 23.81 14.87
C VAL A 74 12.18 22.79 13.86
N GLU A 75 11.78 21.53 14.01
CA GLU A 75 12.16 20.46 13.07
C GLU A 75 11.54 20.69 11.69
N ARG A 76 10.28 21.17 11.61
CA ARG A 76 9.68 21.63 10.34
C ARG A 76 10.51 22.69 9.64
N HIS A 77 10.94 23.72 10.36
CA HIS A 77 11.72 24.78 9.75
C HIS A 77 13.10 24.29 9.29
N LYS A 78 13.77 23.45 10.09
CA LYS A 78 15.03 22.81 9.69
C LYS A 78 14.86 21.94 8.44
N PHE A 79 13.79 21.16 8.37
CA PHE A 79 13.47 20.31 7.22
C PHE A 79 13.28 21.16 5.96
N VAL A 80 12.42 22.19 6.01
CA VAL A 80 12.18 23.09 4.88
C VAL A 80 13.48 23.76 4.41
N ASN A 81 14.29 24.29 5.33
CA ASN A 81 15.57 24.90 5.00
C ASN A 81 16.54 23.90 4.36
N TRP A 82 16.59 22.67 4.89
CA TRP A 82 17.41 21.61 4.33
C TRP A 82 17.00 21.26 2.89
N VAL A 83 15.70 21.05 2.64
CA VAL A 83 15.17 20.80 1.29
C VAL A 83 15.56 21.95 0.36
N ASN A 84 15.26 23.20 0.75
CA ASN A 84 15.56 24.38 -0.06
C ASN A 84 17.06 24.53 -0.37
N GLN A 85 17.94 24.27 0.60
CA GLN A 85 19.39 24.30 0.41
C GLN A 85 19.87 23.24 -0.58
N VAL A 86 19.33 22.02 -0.49
CA VAL A 86 19.70 20.94 -1.42
C VAL A 86 19.19 21.25 -2.82
N LEU A 87 17.91 21.59 -2.97
CA LEU A 87 17.31 21.86 -4.29
C LEU A 87 18.01 23.03 -5.01
N SER A 88 18.38 24.09 -4.28
CA SER A 88 19.12 25.24 -4.84
C SER A 88 20.58 24.94 -5.17
N SER A 89 21.18 23.90 -4.58
CA SER A 89 22.55 23.49 -4.87
C SER A 89 22.67 22.61 -6.11
N LEU A 90 21.57 22.04 -6.60
CA LEU A 90 21.57 21.17 -7.76
C LEU A 90 21.64 22.00 -9.06
N GLU A 91 22.42 21.56 -10.03
CA GLU A 91 22.68 22.25 -11.30
C GLU A 91 22.22 21.44 -12.53
N GLY A 92 21.89 20.15 -12.35
CA GLY A 92 21.39 19.29 -13.44
C GLY A 92 20.06 19.73 -14.09
N HIS A 93 19.66 19.06 -15.17
CA HIS A 93 18.42 19.38 -15.89
C HIS A 93 17.31 18.32 -15.77
N CYS A 94 17.64 17.16 -15.19
CA CYS A 94 16.71 16.06 -15.01
C CYS A 94 16.87 15.49 -13.59
N THR A 95 15.75 15.06 -13.02
CA THR A 95 15.72 14.32 -11.74
C THR A 95 14.80 13.12 -11.91
N GLU A 96 15.23 11.94 -11.51
CA GLU A 96 14.41 10.73 -11.64
C GLU A 96 13.17 10.81 -10.72
N GLU A 97 13.37 11.19 -9.46
CA GLU A 97 12.33 11.21 -8.44
C GLU A 97 12.53 12.35 -7.45
N LEU A 98 11.43 13.00 -7.09
CA LEU A 98 11.36 13.91 -5.95
C LEU A 98 10.33 13.38 -4.96
N ARG A 99 10.81 13.00 -3.78
CA ARG A 99 9.99 12.52 -2.68
C ARG A 99 10.17 13.43 -1.47
N ILE A 100 9.07 14.01 -1.00
CA ILE A 100 9.02 14.89 0.17
C ILE A 100 7.96 14.36 1.13
N CYS A 101 8.44 13.76 2.22
CA CYS A 101 7.60 13.08 3.21
C CYS A 101 7.84 13.68 4.59
N PHE A 102 7.12 14.74 4.89
CA PHE A 102 7.19 15.43 6.16
C PHE A 102 5.99 16.35 6.38
N ASP A 103 5.58 16.52 7.62
CA ASP A 103 4.49 17.42 8.01
C ASP A 103 4.89 18.89 7.81
N VAL A 104 4.64 19.44 6.61
CA VAL A 104 4.98 20.81 6.20
C VAL A 104 3.72 21.66 6.00
N PHE A 105 3.77 22.94 6.41
CA PHE A 105 2.66 23.89 6.30
C PHE A 105 2.93 25.12 5.42
N SER A 106 4.11 25.21 4.81
CA SER A 106 4.47 26.37 3.98
C SER A 106 4.03 26.16 2.54
N ASN A 107 2.86 26.71 2.17
CA ASN A 107 2.36 26.62 0.80
C ASN A 107 3.37 27.16 -0.23
N HIS A 108 4.03 28.28 0.09
CA HIS A 108 5.04 28.87 -0.80
C HIS A 108 6.23 27.94 -1.06
N ASP A 109 6.76 27.26 -0.04
CA ASP A 109 7.87 26.32 -0.24
C ASP A 109 7.41 25.10 -1.05
N ILE A 110 6.23 24.57 -0.74
CA ILE A 110 5.65 23.43 -1.47
C ILE A 110 5.42 23.77 -2.95
N ASP A 111 4.87 24.96 -3.25
CA ASP A 111 4.67 25.44 -4.61
C ASP A 111 6.01 25.53 -5.37
N ASN A 112 7.06 26.02 -4.69
CA ASN A 112 8.41 26.05 -5.27
C ASN A 112 8.99 24.66 -5.51
N TRP A 113 8.70 23.68 -4.64
CA TRP A 113 9.13 22.29 -4.84
C TRP A 113 8.42 21.62 -6.01
N ILE A 114 7.11 21.87 -6.18
CA ILE A 114 6.34 21.40 -7.34
C ILE A 114 6.85 22.04 -8.62
N LYS A 115 7.14 23.35 -8.59
CA LYS A 115 7.76 24.05 -9.71
C LYS A 115 9.13 23.47 -10.07
N PHE A 116 9.98 23.22 -9.07
CA PHE A 116 11.26 22.55 -9.25
C PHE A 116 11.07 21.18 -9.92
N ALA A 117 10.10 20.38 -9.49
CA ALA A 117 9.82 19.06 -10.08
C ALA A 117 9.44 19.15 -11.56
N SER A 118 8.63 20.14 -11.92
CA SER A 118 8.24 20.43 -13.31
C SER A 118 9.45 20.85 -14.15
N GLU A 119 10.24 21.81 -13.67
CA GLU A 119 11.45 22.31 -14.34
C GLU A 119 12.52 21.22 -14.52
N ARG A 120 12.62 20.29 -13.56
CA ARG A 120 13.56 19.15 -13.55
C ARG A 120 13.02 17.91 -14.25
N ARG A 121 11.86 18.00 -14.92
CA ARG A 121 11.27 16.90 -15.70
C ARG A 121 11.17 15.61 -14.88
N VAL A 122 10.75 15.75 -13.61
CA VAL A 122 10.65 14.63 -12.68
C VAL A 122 9.74 13.55 -13.23
N ARG A 123 10.16 12.28 -13.10
CA ARG A 123 9.34 11.13 -13.48
C ARG A 123 8.44 10.65 -12.36
N ARG A 124 8.92 10.70 -11.12
CA ARG A 124 8.15 10.30 -9.94
C ARG A 124 8.07 11.43 -8.91
N LEU A 125 6.87 11.88 -8.61
CA LEU A 125 6.62 12.91 -7.60
C LEU A 125 5.79 12.31 -6.46
N GLU A 126 6.36 12.30 -5.26
CA GLU A 126 5.67 11.90 -4.03
C GLU A 126 5.66 13.06 -3.03
N LEU A 127 4.46 13.50 -2.67
CA LEU A 127 4.23 14.47 -1.59
C LEU A 127 3.39 13.78 -0.52
N ASP A 128 3.97 13.62 0.67
CA ASP A 128 3.29 13.08 1.84
C ASP A 128 3.44 14.07 3.01
N PHE A 129 2.36 14.78 3.30
CA PHE A 129 2.30 15.73 4.40
C PHE A 129 1.50 15.19 5.59
N SER A 130 1.40 13.86 5.70
CA SER A 130 0.68 13.21 6.78
C SER A 130 1.27 13.56 8.13
N ARG A 131 0.42 14.11 9.00
CA ARG A 131 0.74 14.37 10.39
C ARG A 131 0.14 13.28 11.25
N VAL A 132 0.97 12.51 11.95
CA VAL A 132 0.51 11.53 12.92
C VAL A 132 0.94 11.94 14.31
N VAL A 133 0.00 12.26 15.18
CA VAL A 133 0.26 12.60 16.59
C VAL A 133 -0.57 11.66 17.46
N TYR A 134 0.05 10.88 18.34
CA TYR A 134 -0.65 9.91 19.22
C TYR A 134 -1.62 8.98 18.45
N ASN A 135 -1.22 8.48 17.27
CA ASN A 135 -2.05 7.70 16.33
C ASN A 135 -3.25 8.44 15.71
N LEU A 136 -3.46 9.72 16.00
CA LEU A 136 -4.44 10.56 15.31
C LEU A 136 -3.77 11.17 14.06
N ARG A 137 -4.40 10.93 12.89
CA ARG A 137 -3.99 11.55 11.64
C ARG A 137 -4.68 12.90 11.50
N PHE A 138 -3.90 13.94 11.24
CA PHE A 138 -4.43 15.26 10.93
C PHE A 138 -4.33 15.50 9.43
N VAL A 139 -5.41 16.04 8.87
CA VAL A 139 -5.45 16.44 7.46
C VAL A 139 -4.55 17.67 7.27
N GLY A 140 -3.71 17.60 6.25
CA GLY A 140 -2.81 18.66 5.83
C GLY A 140 -3.58 19.85 5.29
N GLN A 141 -3.02 21.04 5.47
CA GLN A 141 -3.65 22.30 5.07
C GLN A 141 -3.28 22.73 3.64
N TYR A 142 -2.31 22.05 3.02
CA TYR A 142 -1.87 22.39 1.68
C TYR A 142 -2.87 21.91 0.64
N THR A 143 -3.31 22.83 -0.22
CA THR A 143 -4.11 22.53 -1.40
C THR A 143 -3.20 22.65 -2.60
N PHE A 144 -3.12 21.57 -3.38
CA PHE A 144 -2.44 21.54 -4.66
C PHE A 144 -2.96 22.70 -5.53
N PRO A 145 -2.10 23.40 -6.27
CA PRO A 145 -2.52 24.64 -6.91
C PRO A 145 -3.67 24.40 -7.92
N SER A 146 -4.30 25.46 -8.39
CA SER A 146 -5.29 25.37 -9.48
C SER A 146 -4.89 26.21 -10.70
N HIS A 147 -3.78 26.96 -10.59
CA HIS A 147 -3.34 27.89 -11.61
C HIS A 147 -2.64 27.18 -12.77
N LEU A 148 -3.13 27.46 -13.99
CA LEU A 148 -2.71 26.85 -15.25
C LEU A 148 -1.19 26.96 -15.54
N ASP A 149 -0.51 27.98 -14.99
CA ASP A 149 0.91 28.22 -15.21
C ASP A 149 1.81 27.14 -14.59
N PHE A 150 1.40 26.52 -13.48
CA PHE A 150 2.16 25.43 -12.84
C PHE A 150 2.13 24.12 -13.63
N TYR A 151 1.08 23.90 -14.43
CA TYR A 151 0.77 22.59 -15.01
C TYR A 151 1.26 22.40 -16.43
N SER A 152 1.94 23.39 -16.99
CA SER A 152 2.27 23.41 -18.40
C SER A 152 3.29 22.33 -18.83
N SER A 153 3.95 21.57 -17.94
CA SER A 153 5.01 20.63 -18.35
C SER A 153 5.34 19.41 -17.47
N PHE A 154 4.40 18.75 -16.77
CA PHE A 154 4.64 17.39 -16.22
C PHE A 154 4.66 16.28 -17.30
N ARG A 155 5.27 16.57 -18.46
CA ARG A 155 5.27 15.71 -19.66
C ARG A 155 6.05 14.42 -19.50
N HIS A 156 6.87 14.33 -18.46
CA HIS A 156 7.70 13.17 -18.15
C HIS A 156 7.22 12.42 -16.90
N LEU A 157 6.20 12.92 -16.20
CA LEU A 157 5.71 12.36 -14.96
C LEU A 157 4.97 11.05 -15.24
N THR A 158 5.52 9.94 -14.76
CA THR A 158 4.97 8.59 -14.85
C THR A 158 4.25 8.19 -13.56
N ASP A 159 4.67 8.74 -12.42
CA ASP A 159 4.13 8.40 -11.10
C ASP A 159 3.83 9.65 -10.28
N LEU A 160 2.60 9.78 -9.82
CA LEU A 160 2.15 10.85 -8.94
C LEU A 160 1.53 10.25 -7.67
N SER A 161 2.10 10.60 -6.51
CA SER A 161 1.60 10.19 -5.20
C SER A 161 1.36 11.41 -4.33
N LEU A 162 0.11 11.62 -3.94
CA LEU A 162 -0.33 12.74 -3.10
C LEU A 162 -1.02 12.18 -1.85
N THR A 163 -0.37 12.31 -0.70
CA THR A 163 -0.90 11.89 0.60
C THR A 163 -1.08 13.10 1.50
N THR A 164 -2.30 13.29 1.99
CA THR A 164 -2.63 14.42 2.88
C THR A 164 -2.43 15.78 2.18
N VAL A 165 -2.67 15.81 0.87
CA VAL A 165 -2.65 17.00 0.00
C VAL A 165 -4.07 17.24 -0.51
N GLY A 166 -4.62 18.44 -0.29
CA GLY A 166 -5.92 18.83 -0.83
C GLY A 166 -5.85 18.96 -2.35
N ILE A 167 -6.61 18.15 -3.09
CA ILE A 167 -6.70 18.25 -4.55
C ILE A 167 -8.16 18.02 -4.96
N THR A 168 -8.68 18.88 -5.85
CA THR A 168 -10.04 18.75 -6.38
C THR A 168 -10.07 17.83 -7.59
N GLY A 169 -11.27 17.30 -7.91
CA GLY A 169 -11.48 16.48 -9.11
C GLY A 169 -11.08 17.21 -10.39
N GLU A 170 -11.47 18.48 -10.52
CA GLU A 170 -11.18 19.33 -11.68
C GLU A 170 -9.68 19.46 -11.95
N VAL A 171 -8.89 19.69 -10.89
CA VAL A 171 -7.42 19.79 -11.01
C VAL A 171 -6.83 18.44 -11.41
N LEU A 172 -7.29 17.35 -10.81
CA LEU A 172 -6.78 16.01 -11.13
C LEU A 172 -7.15 15.58 -12.55
N GLU A 173 -8.36 15.89 -13.00
CA GLU A 173 -8.82 15.69 -14.38
C GLU A 173 -7.99 16.47 -15.38
N HIS A 174 -7.69 17.73 -15.06
CA HIS A 174 -6.82 18.56 -15.89
C HIS A 174 -5.40 17.98 -15.98
N LEU A 175 -4.85 17.49 -14.86
CA LEU A 175 -3.55 16.82 -14.83
C LEU A 175 -3.54 15.58 -15.74
N LEU A 176 -4.55 14.72 -15.61
CA LEU A 176 -4.69 13.47 -16.36
C LEU A 176 -4.89 13.71 -17.87
N CYS A 177 -5.60 14.77 -18.25
CA CYS A 177 -5.93 15.04 -19.64
C CYS A 177 -4.85 15.84 -20.38
N TYR A 178 -4.19 16.79 -19.72
CA TYR A 178 -3.40 17.82 -20.40
C TYR A 178 -1.94 17.90 -19.94
N CYS A 179 -1.66 17.59 -18.68
CA CYS A 179 -0.38 17.94 -18.05
C CYS A 179 0.56 16.75 -17.92
N CYS A 180 0.01 15.56 -17.72
CA CYS A 180 0.74 14.32 -17.46
C CYS A 180 0.37 13.24 -18.50
N PRO A 181 0.67 13.43 -19.80
CA PRO A 181 0.24 12.52 -20.87
C PRO A 181 0.83 11.10 -20.79
N VAL A 182 1.87 10.91 -19.97
CA VAL A 182 2.57 9.63 -19.78
C VAL A 182 2.35 9.04 -18.39
N LEU A 183 1.40 9.58 -17.61
CA LEU A 183 1.15 9.11 -16.25
C LEU A 183 0.63 7.67 -16.25
N GLU A 184 1.35 6.79 -15.57
CA GLU A 184 1.03 5.36 -15.43
C GLU A 184 0.53 5.02 -14.02
N VAL A 185 1.00 5.74 -12.99
CA VAL A 185 0.66 5.51 -11.58
C VAL A 185 0.08 6.78 -10.95
N LEU A 186 -1.10 6.66 -10.37
CA LEU A 186 -1.73 7.72 -9.58
C LEU A 186 -2.14 7.18 -8.21
N ASN A 187 -1.60 7.78 -7.16
CA ASN A 187 -2.00 7.54 -5.78
C ASN A 187 -2.51 8.85 -5.15
N VAL A 188 -3.75 8.84 -4.67
CA VAL A 188 -4.32 9.93 -3.88
C VAL A 188 -4.83 9.36 -2.57
N ALA A 189 -4.28 9.83 -1.46
CA ALA A 189 -4.63 9.37 -0.13
C ALA A 189 -4.95 10.55 0.80
N GLU A 190 -6.00 10.40 1.61
CA GLU A 190 -6.35 11.35 2.68
C GLU A 190 -6.49 12.81 2.17
N SER A 191 -7.01 12.99 0.95
CA SER A 191 -7.35 14.30 0.38
C SER A 191 -8.73 14.73 0.84
N SER A 192 -8.81 15.85 1.56
CA SER A 192 -10.08 16.40 2.05
C SER A 192 -10.88 17.15 0.98
N SER A 193 -10.22 17.61 -0.08
CA SER A 193 -10.85 18.43 -1.13
C SER A 193 -11.46 17.62 -2.28
N LEU A 194 -11.19 16.30 -2.34
CA LEU A 194 -11.62 15.46 -3.45
C LEU A 194 -13.04 14.94 -3.22
N THR A 195 -14.02 15.55 -3.88
CA THR A 195 -15.46 15.24 -3.73
C THR A 195 -16.05 14.49 -4.91
N SER A 196 -15.52 14.68 -6.11
CA SER A 196 -15.87 13.93 -7.32
C SER A 196 -14.60 13.73 -8.13
N LEU A 197 -14.50 12.62 -8.84
CA LEU A 197 -13.37 12.32 -9.71
C LEU A 197 -13.82 11.60 -10.98
N LYS A 198 -13.50 12.17 -12.15
CA LYS A 198 -13.61 11.48 -13.43
C LYS A 198 -12.24 11.08 -13.97
N VAL A 199 -11.94 9.78 -13.95
CA VAL A 199 -10.74 9.24 -14.59
C VAL A 199 -11.11 8.87 -16.01
N SER A 200 -10.91 9.80 -16.95
CA SER A 200 -11.15 9.59 -18.38
C SER A 200 -10.23 10.48 -19.21
N GLY A 201 -9.87 10.08 -20.42
CA GLY A 201 -9.12 10.94 -21.32
C GLY A 201 -8.71 10.22 -22.60
N PRO A 202 -8.57 10.94 -23.74
CA PRO A 202 -8.27 10.34 -25.04
C PRO A 202 -6.88 9.70 -25.10
N SER A 203 -5.95 10.13 -24.25
CA SER A 203 -4.55 9.65 -24.21
C SER A 203 -4.16 9.03 -22.87
N LEU A 204 -5.13 8.60 -22.04
CA LEU A 204 -4.87 8.09 -20.70
C LEU A 204 -3.98 6.83 -20.73
N LYS A 205 -2.78 6.94 -20.14
CA LYS A 205 -1.80 5.84 -20.00
C LYS A 205 -1.83 5.16 -18.62
N LEU A 206 -2.77 5.56 -17.78
CA LEU A 206 -2.88 5.10 -16.40
C LEU A 206 -3.05 3.58 -16.33
N LYS A 207 -2.13 2.93 -15.60
CA LYS A 207 -2.10 1.48 -15.34
C LYS A 207 -2.44 1.16 -13.88
N HIS A 208 -2.09 2.03 -12.95
CA HIS A 208 -2.27 1.82 -11.52
C HIS A 208 -2.96 3.02 -10.89
N LEU A 209 -4.10 2.79 -10.24
CA LEU A 209 -4.86 3.81 -9.53
C LEU A 209 -5.10 3.39 -8.09
N LYS A 210 -4.65 4.21 -7.15
CA LYS A 210 -4.87 4.02 -5.72
C LYS A 210 -5.59 5.24 -5.14
N LEU A 211 -6.74 5.00 -4.53
CA LEU A 211 -7.59 6.00 -3.91
C LEU A 211 -7.86 5.57 -2.47
N ASN A 212 -7.25 6.23 -1.49
CA ASN A 212 -7.23 5.74 -0.12
C ASN A 212 -7.76 6.77 0.89
N LYS A 213 -8.68 6.37 1.78
CA LYS A 213 -9.26 7.21 2.83
C LYS A 213 -9.78 8.55 2.31
N LEU A 214 -10.59 8.50 1.25
CA LEU A 214 -11.21 9.68 0.64
C LEU A 214 -12.60 9.92 1.21
N ASP A 215 -12.68 10.33 2.48
CA ASP A 215 -13.93 10.39 3.26
C ASP A 215 -14.99 11.33 2.66
N ASN A 216 -14.57 12.33 1.87
CA ASN A 216 -15.45 13.32 1.24
C ASN A 216 -15.85 12.98 -0.21
N LEU A 217 -15.36 11.86 -0.77
CA LEU A 217 -15.65 11.47 -2.16
C LEU A 217 -17.11 10.99 -2.28
N LYS A 218 -17.84 11.55 -3.23
CA LYS A 218 -19.28 11.28 -3.47
C LYS A 218 -19.56 10.70 -4.85
N ASP A 219 -18.65 10.89 -5.80
CA ASP A 219 -18.80 10.41 -7.18
C ASP A 219 -17.43 9.96 -7.73
N LEU A 220 -17.42 8.82 -8.41
CA LEU A 220 -16.23 8.28 -9.06
C LEU A 220 -16.62 7.70 -10.42
N GLN A 221 -16.12 8.30 -11.51
CA GLN A 221 -16.32 7.82 -12.87
C GLN A 221 -15.02 7.27 -13.42
N LEU A 222 -14.95 5.96 -13.60
CA LEU A 222 -13.73 5.27 -14.04
C LEU A 222 -13.87 4.83 -15.50
N HIS A 223 -13.19 5.51 -16.42
CA HIS A 223 -13.07 5.18 -17.83
C HIS A 223 -11.59 5.05 -18.20
N ALA A 224 -10.99 3.92 -17.84
CA ALA A 224 -9.55 3.70 -17.94
C ALA A 224 -9.25 2.33 -18.59
N PRO A 225 -9.23 2.24 -19.93
CA PRO A 225 -9.11 0.96 -20.63
C PRO A 225 -7.76 0.26 -20.41
N ASN A 226 -6.71 1.00 -20.06
CA ASN A 226 -5.37 0.46 -19.81
C ASN A 226 -5.10 0.16 -18.33
N LEU A 227 -6.10 0.33 -17.45
CA LEU A 227 -5.93 0.14 -16.01
C LEU A 227 -5.73 -1.34 -15.70
N LEU A 228 -4.61 -1.67 -15.06
CA LEU A 228 -4.21 -3.01 -14.65
C LEU A 228 -4.45 -3.26 -13.17
N SER A 229 -4.32 -2.23 -12.33
CA SER A 229 -4.48 -2.32 -10.89
C SER A 229 -5.32 -1.19 -10.32
N PHE A 230 -6.24 -1.53 -9.42
CA PHE A 230 -7.10 -0.58 -8.73
C PHE A 230 -7.17 -0.88 -7.24
N GLU A 231 -6.83 0.11 -6.42
CA GLU A 231 -6.97 0.05 -4.96
C GLU A 231 -7.92 1.16 -4.49
N TYR A 232 -8.94 0.79 -3.73
CA TYR A 232 -9.91 1.74 -3.19
C TYR A 232 -10.23 1.51 -1.72
N SER A 233 -10.12 2.58 -0.93
CA SER A 233 -10.58 2.70 0.44
C SER A 233 -11.32 4.03 0.58
N GLY A 234 -12.61 3.98 0.90
CA GLY A 234 -13.42 5.18 0.99
C GLY A 234 -14.91 4.85 1.16
N PRO A 235 -15.79 5.86 1.05
CA PRO A 235 -17.22 5.67 1.15
C PRO A 235 -17.76 4.75 0.03
N ILE A 236 -18.97 4.22 0.25
CA ILE A 236 -19.69 3.41 -0.74
C ILE A 236 -20.13 4.32 -1.89
N LEU A 237 -19.74 3.98 -3.12
CA LEU A 237 -20.02 4.77 -4.31
C LEU A 237 -20.70 3.94 -5.39
N PRO A 238 -21.67 4.51 -6.14
CA PRO A 238 -22.33 3.84 -7.25
C PRO A 238 -21.49 3.96 -8.52
N PHE A 239 -20.44 3.14 -8.69
CA PHE A 239 -19.69 3.08 -9.95
C PHE A 239 -19.58 1.67 -10.53
N SER A 240 -19.37 1.60 -11.84
CA SER A 240 -19.33 0.35 -12.60
C SER A 240 -17.93 0.07 -13.14
N PHE A 241 -17.50 -1.19 -13.02
CA PHE A 241 -16.23 -1.67 -13.58
C PHE A 241 -16.30 -2.01 -15.08
N ARG A 242 -17.38 -1.63 -15.79
CA ARG A 242 -17.56 -1.94 -17.22
C ARG A 242 -16.51 -1.30 -18.13
N ASN A 243 -15.89 -0.19 -17.71
CA ASN A 243 -14.96 0.60 -18.53
C ASN A 243 -13.48 0.38 -18.13
N VAL A 244 -13.17 -0.74 -17.49
CA VAL A 244 -11.81 -1.16 -17.11
C VAL A 244 -11.52 -2.64 -17.48
N PRO A 245 -11.59 -2.98 -18.79
CA PRO A 245 -11.51 -4.37 -19.27
C PRO A 245 -10.17 -5.09 -19.02
N ASN A 246 -9.08 -4.35 -18.74
CA ASN A 246 -7.74 -4.91 -18.52
C ASN A 246 -7.36 -5.02 -17.03
N LEU A 247 -8.29 -4.73 -16.11
CA LEU A 247 -8.04 -4.73 -14.68
C LEU A 247 -7.82 -6.17 -14.19
N VAL A 248 -6.62 -6.46 -13.72
CA VAL A 248 -6.20 -7.80 -13.25
C VAL A 248 -5.96 -7.85 -11.74
N ASP A 249 -5.66 -6.71 -11.11
CA ASP A 249 -5.42 -6.62 -9.67
C ASP A 249 -6.39 -5.65 -9.02
N ALA A 250 -7.16 -6.11 -8.04
CA ALA A 250 -8.09 -5.26 -7.31
C ALA A 250 -7.91 -5.41 -5.80
N SER A 251 -7.93 -4.28 -5.09
CA SER A 251 -7.82 -4.22 -3.63
C SER A 251 -8.85 -3.27 -3.04
N PHE A 252 -9.72 -3.80 -2.17
CA PHE A 252 -10.78 -3.02 -1.54
C PHE A 252 -10.64 -3.06 -0.02
N TRP A 253 -10.86 -1.90 0.61
CA TRP A 253 -10.65 -1.71 2.03
C TRP A 253 -11.85 -1.03 2.71
N GLY A 254 -11.95 -1.14 4.03
CA GLY A 254 -12.97 -0.42 4.80
C GLY A 254 -14.42 -0.81 4.45
N CYS A 255 -15.34 0.15 4.55
CA CYS A 255 -16.76 -0.08 4.26
C CYS A 255 -17.05 -0.42 2.79
N PHE A 256 -16.25 0.08 1.85
CA PHE A 256 -16.40 -0.26 0.43
C PHE A 256 -16.08 -1.74 0.16
N SER A 257 -15.06 -2.30 0.83
CA SER A 257 -14.76 -3.72 0.74
C SER A 257 -15.95 -4.58 1.15
N ALA A 258 -16.59 -4.23 2.28
CA ALA A 258 -17.79 -4.91 2.74
C ALA A 258 -18.95 -4.81 1.73
N TYR A 259 -19.11 -3.65 1.07
CA TYR A 259 -20.10 -3.48 0.01
C TYR A 259 -19.81 -4.40 -1.20
N ILE A 260 -18.58 -4.43 -1.69
CA ILE A 260 -18.19 -5.29 -2.83
C ILE A 260 -18.40 -6.76 -2.48
N ALA A 261 -17.95 -7.19 -1.30
CA ALA A 261 -18.09 -8.55 -0.82
C ALA A 261 -19.56 -9.00 -0.72
N LYS A 262 -20.49 -8.11 -0.34
CA LYS A 262 -21.94 -8.39 -0.32
C LYS A 262 -22.59 -8.39 -1.71
N ASN A 263 -21.95 -7.83 -2.73
CA ASN A 263 -22.52 -7.63 -4.07
C ASN A 263 -21.68 -8.27 -5.19
N LEU A 264 -20.86 -9.29 -4.89
CA LEU A 264 -19.96 -9.94 -5.85
C LEU A 264 -20.67 -10.39 -7.13
N CYS A 265 -21.90 -10.93 -7.02
CA CYS A 265 -22.72 -11.38 -8.16
C CYS A 265 -22.94 -10.27 -9.20
N GLN A 266 -23.18 -9.03 -8.73
CA GLN A 266 -23.43 -7.86 -9.57
C GLN A 266 -22.15 -7.40 -10.30
N HIS A 267 -20.98 -7.83 -9.82
CA HIS A 267 -19.68 -7.49 -10.35
C HIS A 267 -18.99 -8.68 -11.05
N SER A 268 -19.74 -9.71 -11.44
CA SER A 268 -19.22 -10.94 -12.07
C SER A 268 -18.29 -10.70 -13.26
N ILE A 269 -18.63 -9.78 -14.17
CA ILE A 269 -17.80 -9.41 -15.34
C ILE A 269 -16.40 -8.93 -14.91
N PHE A 270 -16.34 -8.16 -13.84
CA PHE A 270 -15.08 -7.66 -13.28
C PHE A 270 -14.29 -8.76 -12.56
N LEU A 271 -14.99 -9.66 -11.85
CA LEU A 271 -14.33 -10.70 -11.06
C LEU A 271 -13.68 -11.79 -11.93
N VAL A 272 -14.27 -12.13 -13.08
CA VAL A 272 -13.73 -13.19 -13.96
C VAL A 272 -12.39 -12.84 -14.60
N GLN A 273 -12.04 -11.55 -14.73
CA GLN A 273 -10.76 -11.10 -15.32
C GLN A 273 -9.64 -10.94 -14.30
N LEU A 274 -9.93 -10.97 -12.99
CA LEU A 274 -8.91 -10.74 -11.96
C LEU A 274 -7.94 -11.92 -11.82
N HIS A 275 -6.67 -11.57 -11.63
CA HIS A 275 -5.61 -12.47 -11.16
C HIS A 275 -5.37 -12.30 -9.66
N THR A 276 -5.52 -11.08 -9.12
CA THR A 276 -5.38 -10.79 -7.70
C THR A 276 -6.61 -10.07 -7.17
N LEU A 277 -7.13 -10.55 -6.04
CA LEU A 277 -8.21 -9.91 -5.29
C LEU A 277 -7.79 -9.77 -3.83
N LYS A 278 -7.86 -8.54 -3.30
CA LYS A 278 -7.65 -8.26 -1.88
C LYS A 278 -8.89 -7.64 -1.27
N LEU A 279 -9.36 -8.20 -0.17
CA LEU A 279 -10.56 -7.73 0.53
C LEU A 279 -10.29 -7.57 2.02
N ASP A 280 -10.67 -6.42 2.55
CA ASP A 280 -10.86 -6.18 3.97
C ASP A 280 -12.27 -6.58 4.39
N THR A 281 -12.40 -7.64 5.18
CA THR A 281 -13.66 -8.16 5.68
C THR A 281 -13.97 -7.71 7.11
N CYS A 282 -13.10 -6.91 7.76
CA CYS A 282 -13.30 -6.48 9.15
C CYS A 282 -14.61 -5.69 9.37
N HIS A 283 -15.15 -5.08 8.31
CA HIS A 283 -16.38 -4.28 8.35
C HIS A 283 -17.63 -5.02 7.82
N LEU A 284 -17.52 -6.29 7.41
CA LEU A 284 -18.67 -7.04 6.84
C LEU A 284 -19.87 -7.12 7.78
N LEU A 285 -19.61 -7.21 9.08
CA LEU A 285 -20.58 -7.57 10.13
C LEU A 285 -21.05 -6.39 10.98
N ILE A 286 -20.62 -5.15 10.70
CA ILE A 286 -21.05 -3.98 11.47
C ILE A 286 -22.49 -3.63 11.10
N GLY A 287 -23.40 -3.74 12.07
CA GLY A 287 -24.80 -3.30 11.94
C GLY A 287 -25.80 -4.36 11.43
N ASP A 288 -25.37 -5.58 11.17
CA ASP A 288 -26.24 -6.68 10.73
C ASP A 288 -26.51 -7.64 11.90
N SER A 289 -27.51 -7.30 12.72
CA SER A 289 -27.92 -8.11 13.89
C SER A 289 -28.57 -9.45 13.52
N GLU A 290 -28.85 -9.69 12.23
CA GLU A 290 -29.50 -10.89 11.71
C GLU A 290 -28.64 -11.59 10.65
N TYR A 291 -27.34 -11.76 10.89
CA TYR A 291 -26.49 -12.43 9.91
C TYR A 291 -26.82 -13.93 9.78
N ARG A 292 -27.67 -14.24 8.81
CA ARG A 292 -27.74 -15.56 8.17
C ARG A 292 -26.56 -15.66 7.20
N ALA A 293 -25.39 -16.09 7.69
CA ALA A 293 -24.20 -16.30 6.88
C ALA A 293 -24.48 -17.03 5.55
N GLY A 294 -25.45 -17.96 5.55
CA GLY A 294 -25.90 -18.67 4.35
C GLY A 294 -26.35 -17.81 3.16
N ARG A 295 -26.89 -16.60 3.34
CA ARG A 295 -27.45 -15.84 2.18
C ARG A 295 -26.38 -15.36 1.18
N TYR A 296 -25.17 -15.08 1.65
CA TYR A 296 -24.11 -14.53 0.80
C TYR A 296 -23.15 -15.61 0.26
N LEU A 297 -23.30 -16.86 0.70
CA LEU A 297 -22.40 -17.96 0.32
C LEU A 297 -22.82 -18.65 -0.99
N HIS A 298 -24.08 -18.49 -1.43
CA HIS A 298 -24.63 -19.29 -2.54
C HIS A 298 -24.55 -18.62 -3.92
N ASP A 299 -24.28 -17.32 -4.00
CA ASP A 299 -24.31 -16.58 -5.27
C ASP A 299 -22.93 -16.03 -5.71
N ILE A 300 -21.83 -16.52 -5.11
CA ILE A 300 -20.49 -16.03 -5.48
C ILE A 300 -20.14 -16.50 -6.90
N PRO A 301 -19.83 -15.59 -7.84
CA PRO A 301 -19.48 -15.98 -9.20
C PRO A 301 -18.12 -16.67 -9.23
N GLU A 302 -17.94 -17.61 -10.15
CA GLU A 302 -16.65 -18.28 -10.35
C GLU A 302 -15.57 -17.27 -10.80
N MET A 303 -14.45 -17.26 -10.09
CA MET A 303 -13.29 -16.41 -10.34
C MET A 303 -12.20 -17.23 -11.04
N CYS A 304 -12.49 -17.66 -12.27
CA CYS A 304 -11.70 -18.67 -13.00
C CYS A 304 -10.24 -18.29 -13.27
N ASN A 305 -9.91 -16.99 -13.28
CA ASN A 305 -8.55 -16.50 -13.51
C ASN A 305 -7.80 -16.15 -12.22
N LEU A 306 -8.46 -16.15 -11.06
CA LEU A 306 -7.87 -15.70 -9.81
C LEU A 306 -6.72 -16.63 -9.39
N LYS A 307 -5.53 -16.05 -9.19
CA LYS A 307 -4.30 -16.73 -8.77
C LYS A 307 -3.91 -16.36 -7.34
N HIS A 308 -4.27 -15.18 -6.88
CA HIS A 308 -4.00 -14.70 -5.53
C HIS A 308 -5.27 -14.14 -4.88
N LEU A 309 -5.61 -14.66 -3.70
CA LEU A 309 -6.65 -14.12 -2.83
C LEU A 309 -6.03 -13.70 -1.50
N GLU A 310 -6.14 -12.42 -1.15
CA GLU A 310 -5.73 -11.89 0.15
C GLU A 310 -6.96 -11.40 0.91
N ILE A 311 -7.21 -11.96 2.09
CA ILE A 311 -8.29 -11.54 2.97
C ILE A 311 -7.69 -10.95 4.24
N ILE A 312 -8.19 -9.79 4.64
CA ILE A 312 -7.91 -9.20 5.94
C ILE A 312 -9.19 -9.28 6.76
N GLY A 313 -9.16 -9.99 7.88
CA GLY A 313 -10.37 -10.30 8.61
C GLY A 313 -10.14 -10.46 10.10
N THR A 314 -11.22 -10.74 10.82
CA THR A 314 -11.15 -11.07 12.25
C THR A 314 -11.19 -12.59 12.43
N PRO A 315 -10.72 -13.14 13.56
CA PRO A 315 -10.80 -14.58 13.84
C PRO A 315 -12.23 -15.03 14.21
N LYS A 316 -13.27 -14.42 13.63
CA LYS A 316 -14.67 -14.78 13.83
C LYS A 316 -15.08 -15.85 12.82
N VAL A 317 -15.84 -16.84 13.26
CA VAL A 317 -16.28 -17.99 12.42
C VAL A 317 -16.97 -17.52 11.14
N ASN A 318 -17.81 -16.47 11.21
CA ASN A 318 -18.52 -15.94 10.04
C ASN A 318 -17.57 -15.36 8.98
N ASP A 319 -16.51 -14.66 9.38
CA ASP A 319 -15.52 -14.12 8.45
C ASP A 319 -14.79 -15.27 7.74
N LEU A 320 -14.49 -16.35 8.48
CA LEU A 320 -13.83 -17.53 7.94
C LEU A 320 -14.73 -18.32 6.98
N LEU A 321 -16.03 -18.43 7.25
CA LEU A 321 -16.98 -19.05 6.33
C LEU A 321 -17.04 -18.31 4.99
N PHE A 322 -17.05 -16.98 5.04
CA PHE A 322 -16.99 -16.16 3.82
C PHE A 322 -15.67 -16.38 3.07
N CYS A 323 -14.53 -16.46 3.77
CA CYS A 323 -13.25 -16.82 3.15
C CYS A 323 -13.34 -18.16 2.42
N ILE A 324 -13.92 -19.18 3.06
CA ILE A 324 -14.06 -20.52 2.46
C ILE A 324 -14.90 -20.48 1.18
N ALA A 325 -16.02 -19.77 1.16
CA ALA A 325 -16.83 -19.66 -0.06
C ALA A 325 -16.08 -18.96 -1.21
N LEU A 326 -15.23 -17.97 -0.92
CA LEU A 326 -14.35 -17.38 -1.93
C LEU A 326 -13.29 -18.36 -2.45
N LEU A 327 -12.74 -19.21 -1.58
CA LEU A 327 -11.80 -20.27 -1.99
C LEU A 327 -12.47 -21.27 -2.92
N GLU A 328 -13.69 -21.69 -2.60
CA GLU A 328 -14.47 -22.62 -3.42
C GLU A 328 -14.87 -22.01 -4.77
N ALA A 329 -15.11 -20.70 -4.82
CA ALA A 329 -15.39 -19.96 -6.05
C ALA A 329 -14.15 -19.65 -6.90
N ALA A 330 -12.93 -19.96 -6.43
CA ALA A 330 -11.68 -19.63 -7.12
C ALA A 330 -10.92 -20.90 -7.57
N PRO A 331 -11.36 -21.59 -8.64
CA PRO A 331 -10.81 -22.89 -9.03
C PRO A 331 -9.34 -22.84 -9.47
N SER A 332 -8.85 -21.67 -9.87
CA SER A 332 -7.47 -21.43 -10.33
C SER A 332 -6.50 -20.94 -9.25
N LEU A 333 -6.97 -20.80 -8.00
CA LEU A 333 -6.26 -20.10 -6.95
C LEU A 333 -4.94 -20.78 -6.58
N TYR A 334 -3.82 -20.07 -6.72
CA TYR A 334 -2.49 -20.58 -6.41
C TYR A 334 -2.05 -20.22 -4.98
N LYS A 335 -2.23 -18.94 -4.59
CA LYS A 335 -1.86 -18.42 -3.28
C LYS A 335 -3.07 -17.87 -2.54
N PHE A 336 -3.26 -18.32 -1.30
CA PHE A 336 -4.20 -17.74 -0.36
C PHE A 336 -3.44 -17.08 0.80
N SER A 337 -3.81 -15.84 1.13
CA SER A 337 -3.24 -15.10 2.25
C SER A 337 -4.36 -14.63 3.18
N LEU A 338 -4.35 -15.05 4.43
CA LEU A 338 -5.23 -14.53 5.47
C LEU A 338 -4.43 -13.70 6.47
N LYS A 339 -4.90 -12.47 6.68
CA LYS A 339 -4.30 -11.46 7.53
C LYS A 339 -5.25 -11.16 8.67
N LEU A 340 -4.98 -11.77 9.82
CA LEU A 340 -5.83 -11.64 11.00
C LEU A 340 -5.54 -10.33 11.73
N VAL A 341 -6.61 -9.58 11.97
CA VAL A 341 -6.58 -8.35 12.75
C VAL A 341 -7.17 -8.64 14.12
N SER A 342 -6.32 -8.64 15.16
CA SER A 342 -6.80 -8.65 16.55
C SER A 342 -7.37 -7.26 16.85
N GLN A 343 -8.69 -7.10 16.77
CA GLN A 343 -9.35 -5.92 17.32
C GLN A 343 -9.02 -5.87 18.82
N TYR A 344 -8.66 -4.69 19.31
CA TYR A 344 -8.64 -4.43 20.75
C TYR A 344 -10.08 -4.62 21.24
N ASP A 345 -10.40 -5.80 21.77
CA ASP A 345 -11.25 -5.99 22.94
C ASP A 345 -11.39 -7.48 23.25
N TYR A 346 -11.11 -7.78 24.52
CA TYR A 346 -11.22 -9.09 25.16
C TYR A 346 -12.69 -9.48 25.44
N GLU A 347 -13.64 -9.04 24.61
CA GLU A 347 -15.06 -9.24 24.90
C GLU A 347 -15.73 -10.21 23.93
N SER A 348 -16.26 -11.26 24.57
CA SER A 348 -17.13 -12.34 24.07
C SER A 348 -16.57 -13.22 22.93
N TYR A 349 -15.78 -14.22 23.34
CA TYR A 349 -15.91 -15.55 22.72
C TYR A 349 -17.33 -16.07 23.00
N GLU A 350 -18.35 -15.51 22.34
CA GLU A 350 -19.65 -16.17 22.21
C GLU A 350 -19.40 -17.60 21.73
N SER A 351 -20.05 -18.57 22.38
CA SER A 351 -19.94 -20.01 22.13
C SER A 351 -19.50 -20.31 20.69
N VAL A 352 -18.21 -20.66 20.53
CA VAL A 352 -17.61 -20.90 19.22
C VAL A 352 -18.33 -22.09 18.59
N LYS A 353 -19.32 -21.82 17.72
CA LYS A 353 -19.80 -22.85 16.81
C LYS A 353 -18.60 -23.18 15.93
N THR A 354 -18.09 -24.40 16.04
CA THR A 354 -16.91 -24.79 15.25
C THR A 354 -17.26 -24.70 13.77
N ILE A 355 -16.27 -24.41 12.93
CA ILE A 355 -16.41 -24.44 11.46
C ILE A 355 -16.99 -25.78 11.02
N LYS A 356 -16.61 -26.88 11.70
CA LYS A 356 -17.06 -28.24 11.39
C LYS A 356 -18.56 -28.48 11.60
N ASP A 357 -19.20 -27.72 12.48
CA ASP A 357 -20.62 -27.86 12.79
C ASP A 357 -21.52 -27.06 11.82
N GLN A 358 -20.94 -26.42 10.79
CA GLN A 358 -21.68 -25.54 9.88
C GLN A 358 -22.23 -26.30 8.66
N PRO A 359 -23.56 -26.34 8.47
CA PRO A 359 -24.21 -27.14 7.42
C PRO A 359 -24.01 -26.59 5.99
N TYR A 360 -23.44 -25.38 5.85
CA TYR A 360 -23.30 -24.68 4.57
C TYR A 360 -21.94 -24.87 3.91
N LEU A 361 -21.00 -25.55 4.56
CA LEU A 361 -19.69 -25.81 3.98
C LEU A 361 -19.82 -26.89 2.93
N SER A 362 -19.49 -26.56 1.67
CA SER A 362 -19.30 -27.59 0.68
C SER A 362 -18.09 -28.45 1.06
N PHE A 363 -18.11 -29.72 0.66
CA PHE A 363 -16.97 -30.64 0.81
C PHE A 363 -16.07 -30.67 -0.42
N THR A 364 -16.12 -29.62 -1.26
CA THR A 364 -15.33 -29.50 -2.48
C THR A 364 -13.82 -29.55 -2.20
N GLU A 365 -13.08 -30.30 -3.00
CA GLU A 365 -11.62 -30.34 -2.93
C GLU A 365 -11.03 -29.05 -3.50
N LEU A 366 -10.10 -28.43 -2.77
CA LEU A 366 -9.38 -27.23 -3.22
C LEU A 366 -8.10 -27.68 -3.96
N ARG A 367 -8.19 -27.83 -5.27
CA ARG A 367 -7.17 -28.54 -6.07
C ARG A 367 -6.01 -27.68 -6.57
N SER A 368 -6.11 -26.36 -6.53
CA SER A 368 -5.14 -25.45 -7.15
C SER A 368 -4.19 -24.76 -6.16
N ILE A 369 -4.58 -24.68 -4.89
CA ILE A 369 -3.85 -23.91 -3.88
C ILE A 369 -2.52 -24.62 -3.57
N ARG A 370 -1.42 -23.88 -3.68
CA ARG A 370 -0.04 -24.35 -3.43
C ARG A 370 0.63 -23.61 -2.28
N VAL A 371 0.20 -22.38 -1.99
CA VAL A 371 0.75 -21.58 -0.89
C VAL A 371 -0.38 -21.01 -0.03
N VAL A 372 -0.29 -21.24 1.27
CA VAL A 372 -1.16 -20.61 2.28
C VAL A 372 -0.29 -19.73 3.18
N GLU A 373 -0.68 -18.48 3.35
CA GLU A 373 -0.02 -17.51 4.24
C GLU A 373 -0.99 -17.02 5.30
N LEU A 374 -0.63 -17.15 6.58
CA LEU A 374 -1.41 -16.74 7.73
C LEU A 374 -0.60 -15.73 8.55
N LEU A 375 -1.00 -14.47 8.53
CA LEU A 375 -0.38 -13.39 9.30
C LEU A 375 -1.26 -13.00 10.48
N GLY A 376 -0.65 -12.68 11.62
CA GLY A 376 -1.37 -12.42 12.87
C GLY A 376 -1.95 -13.68 13.51
N PHE A 377 -1.38 -14.85 13.24
CA PHE A 377 -1.83 -16.13 13.82
C PHE A 377 -1.68 -16.11 15.34
N VAL A 378 -2.76 -16.41 16.04
CA VAL A 378 -2.73 -16.52 17.51
C VAL A 378 -2.80 -18.00 17.91
N GLY A 379 -3.45 -18.86 17.14
CA GLY A 379 -3.62 -20.29 17.44
C GLY A 379 -4.71 -20.56 18.47
N HIS A 380 -5.78 -19.77 18.44
CA HIS A 380 -7.02 -20.04 19.17
C HIS A 380 -7.95 -20.92 18.30
N THR A 381 -9.18 -21.16 18.74
CA THR A 381 -10.08 -22.14 18.09
C THR A 381 -10.32 -21.84 16.60
N ALA A 382 -10.60 -20.58 16.26
CA ALA A 382 -11.07 -20.23 14.92
C ALA A 382 -9.96 -20.25 13.84
N ASP A 383 -8.81 -19.62 14.11
CA ASP A 383 -7.69 -19.63 13.16
C ASP A 383 -7.06 -21.03 13.07
N PHE A 384 -6.99 -21.79 14.17
CA PHE A 384 -6.60 -23.19 14.16
C PHE A 384 -7.54 -24.04 13.28
N GLU A 385 -8.86 -23.91 13.44
CA GLU A 385 -9.83 -24.66 12.64
C GLU A 385 -9.75 -24.34 11.15
N LEU A 386 -9.48 -23.09 10.78
CA LEU A 386 -9.25 -22.74 9.39
C LEU A 386 -8.00 -23.45 8.85
N VAL A 387 -6.89 -23.47 9.59
CA VAL A 387 -5.68 -24.17 9.12
C VAL A 387 -5.97 -25.65 8.93
N MET A 388 -6.70 -26.27 9.87
CA MET A 388 -7.11 -27.66 9.76
C MET A 388 -8.00 -27.90 8.54
N TYR A 389 -8.97 -27.00 8.28
CA TYR A 389 -9.80 -27.06 7.08
C TYR A 389 -8.93 -27.03 5.81
N LEU A 390 -7.98 -26.09 5.72
CA LEU A 390 -7.10 -25.96 4.55
C LEU A 390 -6.22 -27.20 4.37
N ILE A 391 -5.58 -27.69 5.44
CA ILE A 391 -4.72 -28.89 5.39
C ILE A 391 -5.48 -30.11 4.90
N PHE A 392 -6.72 -30.33 5.37
CA PHE A 392 -7.50 -31.49 4.96
C PHE A 392 -8.09 -31.38 3.56
N ARG A 393 -8.20 -30.18 2.99
CA ARG A 393 -8.95 -29.93 1.75
C ARG A 393 -8.07 -29.56 0.57
N VAL A 394 -6.85 -29.09 0.82
CA VAL A 394 -5.89 -28.68 -0.22
C VAL A 394 -4.90 -29.81 -0.47
N LYS A 395 -5.05 -30.56 -1.56
CA LYS A 395 -4.19 -31.73 -1.83
C LYS A 395 -2.80 -31.41 -2.39
N LEU A 396 -2.63 -30.25 -3.02
CA LEU A 396 -1.40 -29.84 -3.71
C LEU A 396 -0.64 -28.74 -2.96
N LEU A 397 -0.92 -28.56 -1.67
CA LEU A 397 -0.25 -27.52 -0.89
C LEU A 397 1.23 -27.88 -0.75
N GLU A 398 2.08 -26.91 -1.05
CA GLU A 398 3.52 -27.07 -0.96
C GLU A 398 4.06 -26.40 0.28
N LYS A 399 3.46 -25.26 0.64
CA LYS A 399 4.00 -24.36 1.65
C LYS A 399 2.91 -23.71 2.48
N ILE A 400 3.09 -23.74 3.79
CA ILE A 400 2.28 -23.01 4.77
C ILE A 400 3.18 -22.03 5.51
N ILE A 401 2.87 -20.75 5.40
CA ILE A 401 3.57 -19.67 6.11
C ILE A 401 2.67 -19.25 7.27
N ILE A 402 3.17 -19.32 8.49
CA ILE A 402 2.45 -18.85 9.69
C ILE A 402 3.33 -17.84 10.39
N ASP A 403 2.96 -16.56 10.32
CA ASP A 403 3.59 -15.50 11.11
C ASP A 403 2.61 -15.01 12.18
N PRO A 404 2.92 -15.20 13.48
CA PRO A 404 2.14 -14.61 14.56
C PRO A 404 2.18 -13.08 14.62
N CYS A 405 3.05 -12.43 13.83
CA CYS A 405 3.19 -10.99 13.85
C CYS A 405 1.94 -10.31 13.26
N PRO A 406 1.30 -9.37 13.99
CA PRO A 406 0.16 -8.63 13.49
C PRO A 406 0.49 -7.85 12.23
N THR A 407 -0.48 -7.76 11.33
CA THR A 407 -0.33 -7.20 9.99
C THR A 407 0.16 -5.75 9.99
N TRP A 408 -0.24 -4.95 10.98
CA TRP A 408 0.17 -3.54 11.13
C TRP A 408 1.57 -3.36 11.76
N ARG A 409 2.22 -4.43 12.21
CA ARG A 409 3.58 -4.39 12.76
C ARG A 409 4.63 -4.90 11.78
N VAL A 410 4.27 -5.79 10.85
CA VAL A 410 5.19 -6.32 9.83
C VAL A 410 5.84 -5.19 9.02
N GLY A 411 7.16 -5.26 8.86
CA GLY A 411 7.99 -4.26 8.18
C GLY A 411 8.25 -2.98 8.96
N THR A 412 7.75 -2.85 10.20
CA THR A 412 7.94 -1.66 11.02
C THR A 412 9.07 -1.87 12.05
N PRO A 413 9.72 -0.80 12.56
CA PRO A 413 10.69 -0.93 13.65
C PRO A 413 10.14 -1.65 14.89
N ALA A 414 8.82 -1.63 15.07
CA ALA A 414 8.14 -2.28 16.19
C ALA A 414 7.96 -3.79 16.04
N GLU A 415 8.19 -4.31 14.84
CA GLU A 415 8.13 -5.73 14.56
C GLU A 415 9.11 -6.51 15.45
N LEU A 416 10.36 -6.02 15.52
CA LEU A 416 11.42 -6.68 16.28
C LEU A 416 11.07 -6.76 17.77
N ILE A 417 10.57 -5.65 18.33
CA ILE A 417 10.12 -5.59 19.73
C ILE A 417 8.95 -6.54 19.96
N TRP A 418 8.00 -6.60 19.02
CA TRP A 418 6.84 -7.49 19.14
C TRP A 418 7.25 -8.97 19.10
N ARG A 419 8.22 -9.34 18.26
CA ARG A 419 8.71 -10.72 18.16
C ARG A 419 9.34 -11.22 19.47
N GLU A 420 9.74 -10.33 20.37
CA GLU A 420 10.29 -10.69 21.69
C GLU A 420 9.22 -10.89 22.78
N THR A 421 7.95 -10.54 22.52
CA THR A 421 6.91 -10.61 23.54
C THR A 421 6.49 -12.04 23.88
N ALA A 422 6.00 -12.25 25.10
CA ALA A 422 5.48 -13.55 25.54
C ALA A 422 4.29 -14.00 24.69
N GLU A 423 3.44 -13.07 24.26
CA GLU A 423 2.29 -13.32 23.39
C GLU A 423 2.74 -13.87 22.03
N TYR A 424 3.72 -13.22 21.39
CA TYR A 424 4.27 -13.68 20.13
C TYR A 424 4.91 -15.07 20.27
N GLN A 425 5.76 -15.25 21.29
CA GLN A 425 6.43 -16.54 21.54
C GLN A 425 5.45 -17.68 21.84
N SER A 426 4.35 -17.36 22.53
CA SER A 426 3.26 -18.29 22.82
C SER A 426 2.51 -18.71 21.55
N ALA A 427 2.14 -17.76 20.68
CA ALA A 427 1.50 -18.03 19.41
C ALA A 427 2.42 -18.77 18.43
N ARG A 428 3.71 -18.39 18.40
CA ARG A 428 4.77 -19.07 17.65
C ARG A 428 4.91 -20.53 18.07
N ARG A 429 4.92 -20.81 19.39
CA ARG A 429 4.96 -22.19 19.91
C ARG A 429 3.76 -23.01 19.42
N ARG A 430 2.55 -22.46 19.48
CA ARG A 430 1.35 -23.14 18.95
C ARG A 430 1.44 -23.43 17.46
N ALA A 431 2.03 -22.51 16.67
CA ALA A 431 2.29 -22.75 15.25
C ALA A 431 3.26 -23.92 15.02
N PHE A 432 4.35 -24.03 15.82
CA PHE A 432 5.26 -25.19 15.75
C PHE A 432 4.59 -26.50 16.17
N GLU A 433 3.77 -26.49 17.22
CA GLU A 433 3.00 -27.65 17.65
C GLU A 433 2.01 -28.12 16.58
N LEU A 434 1.41 -27.18 15.83
CA LEU A 434 0.58 -27.48 14.66
C LEU A 434 1.42 -28.09 13.54
N ALA A 435 2.54 -27.46 13.17
CA ALA A 435 3.43 -27.95 12.11
C ALA A 435 3.94 -29.37 12.39
N ALA A 436 4.28 -29.68 13.64
CA ALA A 436 4.72 -31.01 14.07
C ALA A 436 3.68 -32.12 13.83
N LYS A 437 2.39 -31.79 13.79
CA LYS A 437 1.31 -32.74 13.47
C LYS A 437 1.24 -33.09 11.98
N PHE A 438 1.87 -32.30 11.12
CA PHE A 438 1.79 -32.41 9.65
C PHE A 438 3.18 -32.38 8.99
N PRO A 439 4.04 -33.37 9.25
CA PRO A 439 5.45 -33.35 8.83
C PRO A 439 5.67 -33.45 7.32
N LEU A 440 4.63 -33.78 6.55
CA LEU A 440 4.70 -33.92 5.08
C LEU A 440 4.70 -32.57 4.34
N TRP A 441 4.50 -31.45 5.05
CA TRP A 441 4.23 -30.14 4.46
C TRP A 441 5.33 -29.16 4.88
N GLU A 442 5.75 -28.27 3.99
CA GLU A 442 6.73 -27.25 4.34
C GLU A 442 6.05 -26.15 5.17
N PHE A 443 6.42 -26.04 6.45
CA PHE A 443 6.02 -24.92 7.30
C PHE A 443 7.15 -23.88 7.39
N VAL A 444 6.81 -22.62 7.16
CA VAL A 444 7.68 -21.48 7.44
C VAL A 444 7.09 -20.67 8.58
N ILE A 445 7.78 -20.67 9.72
CA ILE A 445 7.39 -19.97 10.94
C ILE A 445 8.57 -19.06 11.33
N PRO A 446 8.47 -17.75 11.05
CA PRO A 446 9.48 -16.75 11.39
C PRO A 446 9.91 -16.77 12.86
#